data_AF-A0A6L7ZWA7-F1
#
_entry.id   AF-A0A6L7ZWA7-F1
#
_cell.length_a   1.000
_cell.length_b   1.000
_cell.length_c   1.000
_cell.angle_alpha   90.00
_cell.angle_beta   90.00
_cell.angle_gamma   90.00
#
_symmetry.space_group_name_H-M   'P 1'
#
loop_
_entity.id
_entity.type
_entity.pdbx_description
1 polymer ?
#
loop_
_entity_poly.entity_id
_entity_poly.type
_entity_poly.pdbx_seq_one_letter_code
_entity_poly.pdbx_strand_id
1 'polypeptide(L)' 'MIAVDTNVLIHAHRKESPKHRAALERLEALAGSGEAWGIPVFCLGEFLRLVTHRRLFDPPHSAAEACEALARLLSADNV' A
#
# COMPACT_ATOMS: atom_id res chain seq x y z
N MET A 1 -16.41 8.03 -4.07
CA MET A 1 -15.07 8.36 -3.54
C MET A 1 -14.65 7.27 -2.58
N ILE A 2 -13.57 6.56 -2.90
CA ILE A 2 -13.07 5.41 -2.13
C ILE A 2 -11.77 5.82 -1.41
N ALA A 3 -11.66 5.52 -0.11
CA ALA A 3 -10.43 5.71 0.65
C ALA A 3 -9.75 4.36 0.88
N VAL A 4 -8.46 4.26 0.54
CA VAL A 4 -7.68 3.03 0.66
C VAL A 4 -7.00 2.99 2.04
N ASP A 5 -7.32 1.94 2.80
CA ASP A 5 -6.75 1.70 4.13
C ASP A 5 -5.36 1.04 4.09
N THR A 6 -4.59 1.23 5.16
CA THR A 6 -3.25 0.65 5.34
C THR A 6 -3.21 -0.86 5.14
N ASN A 7 -4.24 -1.60 5.59
CA ASN A 7 -4.25 -3.06 5.42
C ASN A 7 -4.25 -3.47 3.95
N VAL A 8 -4.97 -2.74 3.09
CA VAL A 8 -4.96 -3.00 1.64
C VAL A 8 -3.57 -2.75 1.07
N LEU A 9 -2.92 -1.66 1.48
CA LEU A 9 -1.56 -1.33 1.05
C LEU A 9 -0.55 -2.40 1.48
N ILE A 10 -0.65 -2.89 2.73
CA ILE A 10 0.21 -3.95 3.25
C ILE A 10 -0.01 -5.25 2.49
N HIS A 11 -1.27 -5.65 2.26
CA HIS A 11 -1.58 -6.85 1.51
C HIS A 11 -1.04 -6.75 0.08
N ALA A 12 -1.25 -5.63 -0.61
CA ALA A 12 -0.73 -5.42 -1.95
C ALA A 12 0.80 -5.38 -2.01
N HIS A 13 1.47 -4.90 -0.95
CA HIS A 13 2.93 -4.82 -0.91
C HIS A 13 3.62 -6.13 -0.50
N ARG A 14 3.06 -6.88 0.48
CA ARG A 14 3.63 -8.12 1.01
C ARG A 14 3.21 -9.32 0.17
N LYS A 15 4.11 -9.84 -0.66
CA LYS A 15 3.85 -10.99 -1.55
C LYS A 15 3.46 -12.27 -0.80
N GLU A 16 3.92 -12.42 0.43
CA GLU A 16 3.64 -13.57 1.29
C GLU A 16 2.23 -13.49 1.90
N SER A 17 1.57 -12.33 1.80
CA SER A 17 0.21 -12.19 2.31
C SER A 17 -0.74 -13.07 1.50
N PRO A 18 -1.63 -13.86 2.14
CA PRO A 18 -2.62 -14.66 1.41
C PRO A 18 -3.61 -13.80 0.61
N LYS A 19 -3.72 -12.51 0.94
CA LYS A 19 -4.56 -11.53 0.24
C LYS A 19 -3.78 -10.72 -0.80
N HIS A 20 -2.52 -11.03 -1.05
CA HIS A 20 -1.64 -10.21 -1.89
C HIS A 20 -2.23 -9.96 -3.27
N ARG A 21 -2.53 -11.04 -3.98
CA ARG A 21 -3.09 -10.97 -5.34
C ARG A 21 -4.39 -10.16 -5.37
N ALA A 22 -5.32 -10.46 -4.47
CA ALA A 22 -6.61 -9.78 -4.41
C ALA A 22 -6.47 -8.28 -4.09
N ALA A 23 -5.56 -7.90 -3.19
CA ALA A 23 -5.33 -6.50 -2.85
C ALA A 23 -4.67 -5.74 -4.01
N LEU A 24 -3.68 -6.35 -4.67
CA LEU A 24 -3.01 -5.76 -5.82
C LEU A 24 -3.99 -5.53 -6.98
N GLU A 25 -4.76 -6.55 -7.37
CA GLU A 25 -5.77 -6.46 -8.43
C GLU A 25 -6.80 -5.35 -8.15
N ARG A 26 -7.17 -5.14 -6.88
CA ARG A 26 -8.10 -4.08 -6.50
C ARG A 26 -7.49 -2.68 -6.58
N LEU A 27 -6.23 -2.51 -6.18
CA LEU A 27 -5.53 -1.24 -6.34
C LEU A 27 -5.33 -0.88 -7.82
N GLU A 28 -4.94 -1.85 -8.64
CA GLU A 28 -4.80 -1.67 -10.08
C GLU A 28 -6.13 -1.31 -10.73
N ALA A 29 -7.22 -1.99 -10.35
CA ALA A 29 -8.56 -1.66 -10.82
C ALA A 29 -9.00 -0.25 -10.41
N LEU A 30 -8.70 0.19 -9.18
CA LEU A 30 -9.01 1.57 -8.73
C LEU A 30 -8.21 2.60 -9.53
N ALA A 31 -6.90 2.40 -9.67
CA ALA A 31 -6.03 3.27 -10.45
C ALA A 31 -6.47 3.38 -11.92
N GLY A 32 -6.97 2.29 -12.51
CA GLY A 32 -7.49 2.25 -13.88
C GLY A 32 -8.96 2.64 -14.04
N SER A 33 -9.71 2.87 -12.95
CA SER A 33 -11.17 3.06 -13.01
C SER A 33 -11.62 4.41 -13.55
N GLY A 34 -10.78 5.45 -13.44
CA GLY A 34 -11.18 6.84 -13.66
C GLY A 34 -12.10 7.41 -12.58
N GLU A 35 -12.44 6.65 -11.53
CA GLU A 35 -13.21 7.15 -10.40
C GLU A 35 -12.31 7.84 -9.37
N ALA A 36 -12.89 8.76 -8.58
CA ALA A 36 -12.16 9.39 -7.49
C ALA A 36 -11.87 8.41 -6.35
N TRP A 37 -10.58 8.19 -6.08
CA TRP A 37 -10.07 7.42 -4.97
C TRP A 37 -8.83 8.09 -4.39
N GLY A 38 -8.50 7.79 -3.14
CA GLY A 38 -7.32 8.35 -2.49
C GLY A 38 -6.85 7.53 -1.30
N ILE A 39 -5.72 7.94 -0.74
CA ILE A 39 -5.10 7.33 0.44
C ILE A 39 -5.04 8.39 1.54
N PRO A 40 -5.69 8.18 2.69
CA PRO A 40 -5.55 9.09 3.82
C PRO A 40 -4.09 9.25 4.23
N VAL A 41 -3.63 10.47 4.50
CA VAL A 41 -2.21 10.75 4.83
C VAL A 41 -1.71 9.91 6.03
N PHE A 42 -2.59 9.61 6.98
CA PHE A 42 -2.27 8.77 8.14
C PHE A 42 -1.96 7.31 7.75
N CYS A 43 -2.58 6.79 6.68
CA CYS A 43 -2.32 5.43 6.18
C CYS A 43 -0.90 5.31 5.59
N LEU A 44 -0.33 6.40 5.05
CA LEU A 44 1.07 6.41 4.57
C LEU A 44 2.05 6.23 5.73
N GLY A 45 1.86 6.97 6.82
CA GLY A 45 2.69 6.87 8.02
C GLY A 45 2.54 5.52 8.72
N GLU A 46 1.31 5.00 8.78
CA GLU A 46 1.06 3.68 9.35
C GLU A 46 1.70 2.58 8.50
N PHE A 47 1.58 2.64 7.17
CA PHE A 47 2.24 1.71 6.26
C PHE A 47 3.75 1.65 6.51
N LEU A 48 4.43 2.81 6.47
CA LEU A 48 5.87 2.92 6.72
C LEU A 48 6.25 2.29 8.07
N ARG A 49 5.51 2.63 9.12
CA ARG A 49 5.75 2.09 10.46
C ARG A 49 5.62 0.58 10.49
N LEU A 50 4.55 0.02 9.90
CA LEU A 50 4.27 -1.41 9.98
C LEU A 50 5.26 -2.23 9.14
N VAL A 51 5.51 -1.87 7.89
CA VAL A 51 6.35 -2.69 6.98
C VAL A 51 7.83 -2.69 7.34
N THR A 52 8.30 -1.70 8.11
CA THR A 52 9.67 -1.61 8.63
C THR A 52 9.83 -2.21 10.03
N HIS A 53 8.75 -2.66 10.67
CA HIS A 53 8.76 -3.12 12.05
C HIS A 53 9.18 -4.60 12.17
N ARG A 54 10.37 -4.86 12.71
CA ARG A 54 10.96 -6.22 12.90
C ARG A 54 10.08 -7.22 13.66
N ARG A 55 9.20 -6.77 14.54
CA ARG A 55 8.28 -7.68 15.27
C ARG A 55 7.05 -8.09 14.48
N LEU A 56 6.76 -7.41 13.38
CA LEU A 56 5.58 -7.67 12.54
C LEU A 56 5.96 -8.41 11.26
N PHE A 57 7.15 -8.14 10.73
CA PHE A 57 7.66 -8.78 9.52
C PHE A 57 9.09 -9.24 9.70
N ASP A 58 9.36 -10.45 9.19
CA ASP A 58 10.69 -11.06 9.15
C ASP A 58 10.97 -11.63 7.74
N PRO A 59 11.91 -11.06 6.98
CA PRO A 59 12.56 -9.78 7.26
C PRO A 59 11.56 -8.60 7.14
N PRO A 60 11.76 -7.51 7.90
CA PRO A 60 11.09 -6.24 7.60
C PRO A 60 11.69 -5.63 6.34
N HIS A 61 10.94 -4.73 5.71
CA HIS A 61 11.50 -3.87 4.67
C HIS A 61 12.41 -2.82 5.30
N SER A 62 13.42 -2.38 4.55
CA SER A 62 14.13 -1.15 4.84
C SER A 62 13.21 0.06 4.65
N ALA A 63 13.55 1.18 5.30
CA ALA A 63 12.83 2.43 5.09
C ALA A 63 12.90 2.89 3.62
N ALA A 64 14.00 2.63 2.93
CA ALA A 64 14.17 2.97 1.52
C ALA A 64 13.18 2.22 0.62
N GLU A 65 13.08 0.89 0.77
CA GLU A 65 12.13 0.05 0.02
C GLU A 65 10.67 0.47 0.30
N ALA A 66 10.37 0.79 1.56
CA ALA A 66 9.03 1.23 1.96
C ALA A 66 8.67 2.60 1.35
N CYS A 67 9.62 3.54 1.33
CA CYS A 67 9.45 4.84 0.66
C CYS A 67 9.30 4.68 -0.86
N GLU A 68 10.06 3.79 -1.50
CA GLU A 68 9.93 3.50 -2.92
C GLU A 68 8.56 2.90 -3.26
N ALA A 69 8.03 2.03 -2.40
CA ALA A 69 6.69 1.49 -2.55
C ALA A 69 5.61 2.59 -2.48
N LEU A 70 5.73 3.52 -1.53
CA LEU A 70 4.82 4.67 -1.46
C LEU A 70 4.97 5.60 -2.65
N ALA A 71 6.18 5.88 -3.11
CA ALA A 71 6.41 6.72 -4.28
C ALA A 71 5.73 6.15 -5.53
N ARG A 72 5.82 4.83 -5.75
CA ARG A 72 5.10 4.15 -6.84
C ARG A 72 3.60 4.28 -6.69
N LEU A 73 3.07 4.09 -5.48
CA LEU A 73 1.64 4.18 -5.22
C LEU A 73 1.09 5.60 -5.41
N LEU A 74 1.85 6.63 -5.02
CA LEU A 74 1.48 8.03 -5.16
C LEU A 74 1.71 8.59 -6.58
N SER A 75 2.47 7.88 -7.42
CA SER A 75 2.59 8.20 -8.85
C SER A 75 1.42 7.70 -9.68
N ALA A 76 0.53 6.87 -9.11
CA ALA A 76 -0.73 6.53 -9.75
C ALA A 76 -1.65 7.76 -9.71
N ASP A 77 -2.36 8.05 -10.79
CA ASP A 77 -3.35 9.13 -10.84
C ASP A 77 -4.46 8.87 -9.80
N ASN A 78 -4.29 9.45 -8.61
CA ASN A 78 -5.23 9.44 -7.49
C ASN A 78 -5.67 10.89 -7.18
N VAL A 79 -6.87 11.05 -6.64
CA VAL A 79 -7.52 12.36 -6.40
C VAL A 79 -7.18 12.91 -5.02
#